data_AF-A0A838U042-F1
#
_entry.id   AF-A0A838U042-F1
#
_cell.length_a   1.000
_cell.length_b   1.000
_cell.length_c   1.000
_cell.angle_alpha   90.00
_cell.angle_beta   90.00
_cell.angle_gamma   90.00
#
_symmetry.space_group_name_H-M   'P 1'
#
loop_
_entity.id
_entity.type
_entity.pdbx_description
1 polymer ?
#
loop_
_entity_poly.entity_id
_entity_poly.type
_entity_poly.pdbx_seq_one_letter_code
_entity_poly.pdbx_strand_id
1 'polypeptide(L)'
;MFPIHDDTPRTNGRPYVNYGLIAINIIIFIYEAIITSYFSNIGNLFSNYGAVPNLILSGQNLVSLFSSMFMHGSIAHLLGNMFFLYVFGDNLEDRFGHYKYLMLYLLWGIIASFAHSIYAISTGSGDVPAIGASGAISGVLGAYLIFFPHAKIHTIIFAFFITTVRIPALAYIPFWFIMQLIFALIGQSGGVAYLAHIGGFLAGVGTAYFWKFFSHIFNGPSVVNSKIDKMSQYQPLKNDLPDTDVSPEIIIGNGFMDIIIQARGIHMDANIQTEFDNSTNILSVQISEFNKTYSIPIPNINNSVLKISSVSVLNGVIKIRLEYEQ
;
A
#
# COMPACT_ATOMS: atom_id res chain seq x y z
N MET A 1 7.54 10.92 15.24
CA MET A 1 6.44 10.72 14.27
C MET A 1 6.18 9.24 14.19
N PHE A 2 4.96 8.79 14.44
CA PHE A 2 4.65 7.36 14.57
C PHE A 2 3.63 6.94 13.50
N PRO A 3 3.98 6.09 12.53
CA PRO A 3 3.09 5.73 11.44
C PRO A 3 2.11 4.64 11.89
N ILE A 4 0.85 4.73 11.48
CA ILE A 4 -0.21 3.78 11.85
C ILE A 4 -0.59 2.87 10.69
N HIS A 5 -0.73 3.46 9.50
CA HIS A 5 -1.12 2.80 8.24
C HIS A 5 -0.95 3.80 7.08
N ASP A 6 -1.00 3.33 5.85
CA ASP A 6 -1.04 4.12 4.62
C ASP A 6 -2.39 4.00 3.89
N ASP A 7 -2.60 4.74 2.80
CA ASP A 7 -3.85 4.72 2.03
C ASP A 7 -3.77 3.90 0.72
N THR A 8 -2.73 3.09 0.54
CA THR A 8 -2.55 2.30 -0.68
C THR A 8 -3.51 1.10 -0.68
N PRO A 9 -4.33 0.94 -1.75
CA PRO A 9 -5.22 -0.20 -1.85
C PRO A 9 -4.43 -1.49 -2.09
N ARG A 10 -4.83 -2.57 -1.42
CA ARG A 10 -4.25 -3.91 -1.60
C ARG A 10 -4.96 -4.62 -2.74
N THR A 11 -4.21 -5.17 -3.68
CA THR A 11 -4.73 -5.71 -4.94
C THR A 11 -4.62 -7.24 -5.05
N ASN A 12 -3.67 -7.86 -4.36
CA ASN A 12 -3.24 -9.25 -4.52
C ASN A 12 -3.34 -10.08 -3.21
N GLY A 13 -4.55 -10.19 -2.65
CA GLY A 13 -4.83 -11.16 -1.56
C GLY A 13 -4.42 -10.67 -0.17
N ARG A 14 -3.98 -11.55 0.74
CA ARG A 14 -3.53 -11.23 2.13
C ARG A 14 -2.00 -11.33 2.23
N PRO A 15 -1.31 -10.52 3.04
CA PRO A 15 0.14 -10.43 3.07
C PRO A 15 0.70 -11.48 4.06
N TYR A 16 0.57 -12.76 3.69
CA TYR A 16 0.90 -13.89 4.55
C TYR A 16 2.38 -13.92 4.96
N VAL A 17 3.28 -13.51 4.06
CA VAL A 17 4.71 -13.49 4.33
C VAL A 17 5.05 -12.39 5.32
N ASN A 18 4.49 -11.18 5.15
CA ASN A 18 4.70 -10.07 6.08
C ASN A 18 4.23 -10.44 7.48
N TYR A 19 3.03 -11.01 7.59
CA TYR A 19 2.52 -11.50 8.88
C TYR A 19 3.35 -12.66 9.44
N GLY A 20 3.83 -13.56 8.58
CA GLY A 20 4.73 -14.64 8.97
C GLY A 20 6.06 -14.13 9.52
N LEU A 21 6.68 -13.14 8.86
CA LEU A 21 7.89 -12.48 9.33
C LEU A 21 7.66 -11.83 10.69
N ILE A 22 6.55 -11.11 10.87
CA ILE A 22 6.20 -10.50 12.17
C ILE A 22 6.05 -11.58 13.25
N ALA A 23 5.32 -12.66 12.96
CA ALA A 23 5.11 -13.74 13.91
C ALA A 23 6.42 -14.44 14.30
N ILE A 24 7.30 -14.72 13.33
CA ILE A 24 8.61 -15.35 13.57
C ILE A 24 9.48 -14.46 14.47
N ASN A 25 9.52 -13.15 14.21
CA ASN A 25 10.27 -12.20 15.05
C ASN A 25 9.75 -12.18 16.50
N ILE A 26 8.43 -12.20 16.69
CA ILE A 26 7.82 -12.26 18.02
C ILE A 26 8.17 -13.58 18.73
N ILE A 27 8.08 -14.71 18.04
CA ILE A 27 8.40 -16.03 18.61
C ILE A 27 9.87 -16.09 19.03
N ILE A 28 10.79 -15.63 18.16
CA ILE A 28 12.22 -15.60 18.46
C ILE A 28 12.48 -14.69 19.65
N PHE A 29 11.87 -13.50 19.71
CA PHE A 29 12.03 -12.61 20.86
C PHE A 29 11.54 -13.21 22.18
N ILE A 30 10.42 -13.95 22.17
CA ILE A 30 9.94 -14.66 23.35
C ILE A 30 10.97 -15.71 23.78
N TYR A 31 11.54 -16.46 22.84
CA TYR A 31 12.62 -17.40 23.11
C TYR A 31 13.87 -16.72 23.68
N GLU A 32 14.29 -15.59 23.11
CA GLU A 32 15.41 -14.77 23.61
C GLU A 32 15.16 -14.35 25.06
N ALA A 33 13.98 -13.82 25.36
CA ALA A 33 13.61 -13.39 26.71
C ALA A 33 13.63 -14.55 27.71
N ILE A 34 13.18 -15.75 27.32
CA ILE A 34 13.19 -16.93 28.21
C ILE A 34 14.63 -17.38 28.49
N ILE A 35 15.46 -17.55 27.46
CA ILE A 35 16.82 -18.09 27.59
C ILE A 35 17.76 -17.10 28.29
N THR A 36 17.54 -15.80 28.13
CA THR A 36 18.38 -14.76 28.74
C THR A 36 17.90 -14.29 30.11
N SER A 37 16.88 -14.94 30.70
CA SER A 37 16.22 -14.48 31.93
C SER A 37 15.78 -13.02 31.85
N TYR A 38 15.01 -12.69 30.80
CA TYR A 38 14.56 -11.34 30.47
C TYR A 38 15.71 -10.36 30.21
N PHE A 39 16.69 -10.77 29.39
CA PHE A 39 17.87 -10.00 29.00
C PHE A 39 18.82 -9.64 30.16
N SER A 40 18.66 -10.25 31.35
CA SER A 40 19.61 -10.06 32.46
C SER A 40 20.90 -10.86 32.28
N ASN A 41 20.85 -11.95 31.51
CA ASN A 41 22.01 -12.78 31.18
C ASN A 41 22.01 -13.08 29.68
N ILE A 42 22.63 -12.19 28.91
CA ILE A 42 22.69 -12.29 27.45
C ILE A 42 23.62 -13.42 27.00
N GLY A 43 24.49 -13.93 27.89
CA GLY A 43 25.41 -15.04 27.64
C GLY A 43 26.15 -14.90 26.31
N ASN A 44 26.28 -16.02 25.59
CA ASN A 44 26.83 -16.07 24.22
C ASN A 44 25.74 -16.00 23.14
N LEU A 45 24.49 -15.65 23.49
CA LEU A 45 23.37 -15.71 22.54
C LEU A 45 23.59 -14.76 21.36
N PHE A 46 23.86 -13.49 21.63
CA PHE A 46 24.09 -12.48 20.58
C PHE A 46 25.42 -12.66 19.87
N SER A 47 26.46 -13.18 20.51
CA SER A 47 27.73 -13.47 19.84
C SER A 47 27.62 -14.67 18.88
N ASN A 48 26.75 -15.64 19.18
CA ASN A 48 26.58 -16.83 18.35
C ASN A 48 25.61 -16.61 17.17
N TYR A 49 24.52 -15.88 17.40
CA TYR A 49 23.44 -15.72 16.42
C TYR A 49 23.31 -14.30 15.85
N GLY A 50 23.93 -13.30 16.48
CA GLY A 50 24.02 -11.96 15.93
C GLY A 50 25.13 -11.82 14.90
N ALA A 51 25.00 -10.85 14.01
CA ALA A 51 25.97 -10.61 12.95
C ALA A 51 27.18 -9.89 13.53
N VAL A 52 28.24 -10.64 13.86
CA VAL A 52 29.51 -10.10 14.35
C VAL A 52 30.36 -9.65 13.15
N PRO A 53 30.64 -8.35 12.98
CA PRO A 53 31.34 -7.82 11.80
C PRO A 53 32.65 -8.53 11.44
N ASN A 54 33.50 -8.80 12.43
CA ASN A 54 34.78 -9.49 12.23
C ASN A 54 34.59 -10.93 11.72
N LEU A 55 33.57 -11.65 12.21
CA LEU A 55 33.27 -13.01 11.74
C LEU A 55 32.71 -12.96 10.32
N ILE A 56 31.73 -12.09 10.07
CA ILE A 56 31.10 -11.93 8.75
C ILE A 56 32.15 -11.62 7.67
N LEU A 57 33.01 -10.62 7.90
CA LEU A 57 33.99 -10.18 6.91
C LEU A 57 35.19 -11.14 6.78
N SER A 58 35.40 -12.04 7.74
CA SER A 58 36.36 -13.15 7.60
C SER A 58 35.73 -14.42 6.99
N GLY A 59 34.47 -14.39 6.58
CA GLY A 59 33.76 -15.53 6.00
C GLY A 59 33.31 -16.57 7.04
N GLN A 60 33.36 -16.23 8.32
CA GLN A 60 32.95 -17.08 9.44
C GLN A 60 31.52 -16.75 9.88
N ASN A 61 30.82 -17.76 10.42
CA ASN A 61 29.45 -17.61 10.94
C ASN A 61 28.49 -16.87 9.98
N LEU A 62 28.56 -17.12 8.67
CA LEU A 62 27.71 -16.43 7.69
C LEU A 62 26.21 -16.70 7.88
N VAL A 63 25.85 -17.78 8.58
CA VAL A 63 24.47 -18.07 8.98
C VAL A 63 23.93 -16.95 9.88
N SER A 64 24.79 -16.28 10.65
CA SER A 64 24.40 -15.14 11.49
C SER A 64 23.86 -13.94 10.69
N LEU A 65 24.17 -13.82 9.39
CA LEU A 65 23.55 -12.82 8.51
C LEU A 65 22.03 -12.98 8.42
N PHE A 66 21.54 -14.21 8.56
CA PHE A 66 20.12 -14.53 8.53
C PHE A 66 19.53 -14.51 9.94
N SER A 67 20.16 -15.18 10.91
CA SER A 67 19.59 -15.24 12.26
C SER A 67 19.55 -13.86 12.93
N SER A 68 20.54 -13.00 12.71
CA SER A 68 20.56 -11.65 13.29
C SER A 68 19.35 -10.81 12.90
N MET A 69 18.79 -11.04 11.71
CA MET A 69 17.62 -10.32 11.20
C MET A 69 16.36 -10.56 12.05
N PHE A 70 16.34 -11.62 12.85
CA PHE A 70 15.19 -11.99 13.67
C PHE A 70 15.38 -11.76 15.17
N MET A 71 16.58 -11.34 15.57
CA MET A 71 16.96 -11.13 16.97
C MET A 71 16.70 -9.71 17.43
N HIS A 72 16.26 -9.52 18.68
CA HIS A 72 15.98 -8.19 19.22
C HIS A 72 16.48 -8.02 20.66
N GLY A 73 17.23 -6.95 20.90
CA GLY A 73 17.81 -6.67 22.23
C GLY A 73 16.87 -6.05 23.26
N SER A 74 15.64 -5.66 22.88
CA SER A 74 14.65 -5.09 23.81
C SER A 74 13.24 -5.09 23.22
N ILE A 75 12.24 -4.90 24.09
CA ILE A 75 10.82 -4.78 23.70
C ILE A 75 10.62 -3.59 22.75
N ALA A 76 11.22 -2.43 23.07
CA ALA A 76 11.11 -1.23 22.24
C ALA A 76 11.73 -1.46 20.85
N HIS A 77 12.84 -2.20 20.78
CA HIS A 77 13.48 -2.56 19.52
C HIS A 77 12.58 -3.47 18.66
N LEU A 78 12.00 -4.53 19.25
CA LEU A 78 11.05 -5.40 18.55
C LEU A 78 9.83 -4.62 18.07
N LEU A 79 9.16 -3.89 18.96
CA LEU A 79 7.95 -3.15 18.62
C LEU A 79 8.20 -2.17 17.49
N GLY A 80 9.27 -1.37 17.56
CA GLY A 80 9.65 -0.44 16.51
C GLY A 80 9.77 -1.11 15.14
N ASN A 81 10.48 -2.25 15.06
CA ASN A 81 10.62 -3.00 13.83
C ASN A 81 9.29 -3.56 13.32
N MET A 82 8.52 -4.20 14.20
CA MET A 82 7.25 -4.83 13.79
C MET A 82 6.22 -3.81 13.34
N PHE A 83 6.19 -2.61 13.94
CA PHE A 83 5.32 -1.53 13.49
C PHE A 83 5.68 -1.06 12.07
N PHE A 84 6.95 -0.79 11.79
CA PHE A 84 7.36 -0.40 10.44
C PHE A 84 7.13 -1.51 9.42
N LEU A 85 7.43 -2.76 9.78
CA LEU A 85 7.18 -3.90 8.90
C LEU A 85 5.67 -4.09 8.62
N TYR A 86 4.83 -3.90 9.64
CA TYR A 86 3.37 -3.97 9.50
C TYR A 86 2.84 -2.87 8.57
N VAL A 87 3.29 -1.63 8.73
CA VAL A 87 2.79 -0.47 7.97
C VAL A 87 3.24 -0.47 6.51
N PHE A 88 4.46 -0.92 6.22
CA PHE A 88 5.03 -0.77 4.88
C PHE A 88 5.22 -2.11 4.14
N GLY A 89 5.32 -3.23 4.87
CA GLY A 89 5.71 -4.52 4.31
C GLY A 89 4.62 -5.17 3.46
N ASP A 90 3.35 -4.98 3.81
CA ASP A 90 2.24 -5.59 3.09
C ASP A 90 2.04 -5.01 1.69
N ASN A 91 2.27 -3.72 1.46
CA ASN A 91 2.23 -3.13 0.11
C ASN A 91 3.34 -3.68 -0.79
N LEU A 92 4.51 -3.97 -0.22
CA LEU A 92 5.62 -4.55 -0.98
C LEU A 92 5.39 -6.02 -1.28
N GLU A 93 4.78 -6.76 -0.36
CA GLU A 93 4.31 -8.12 -0.64
C GLU A 93 3.24 -8.15 -1.72
N ASP A 94 2.27 -7.21 -1.67
CA ASP A 94 1.25 -7.04 -2.71
C ASP A 94 1.87 -6.74 -4.08
N ARG A 95 2.94 -5.94 -4.09
CA ARG A 95 3.62 -5.52 -5.32
C ARG A 95 4.48 -6.61 -5.95
N PHE A 96 5.25 -7.33 -5.14
CA PHE A 96 6.21 -8.33 -5.61
C PHE A 96 5.64 -9.76 -5.62
N GLY A 97 4.58 -10.02 -4.87
CA GLY A 97 4.11 -11.36 -4.54
C GLY A 97 4.94 -12.01 -3.42
N HIS A 98 4.34 -12.99 -2.76
CA HIS A 98 4.85 -13.65 -1.55
C HIS A 98 6.34 -14.06 -1.62
N TYR A 99 6.69 -14.90 -2.62
CA TYR A 99 8.03 -15.49 -2.71
C TYR A 99 9.12 -14.45 -2.98
N LYS A 100 8.87 -13.53 -3.93
CA LYS A 100 9.85 -12.51 -4.30
C LYS A 100 10.05 -11.51 -3.17
N TYR A 101 8.96 -11.12 -2.49
CA TYR A 101 9.05 -10.27 -1.31
C TYR A 101 9.92 -10.89 -0.22
N LEU A 102 9.75 -12.17 0.10
CA LEU A 102 10.60 -12.86 1.07
C LEU A 102 12.07 -12.84 0.67
N MET A 103 12.38 -13.17 -0.59
CA MET A 103 13.77 -13.19 -1.08
C MET A 103 14.39 -11.79 -1.05
N LEU A 104 13.65 -10.76 -1.43
CA LEU A 104 14.11 -9.37 -1.38
C LEU A 104 14.31 -8.89 0.06
N TYR A 105 13.41 -9.22 0.98
CA TYR A 105 13.55 -8.90 2.40
C TYR A 105 14.86 -9.47 2.96
N LEU A 106 15.13 -10.77 2.71
CA LEU A 106 16.37 -11.42 3.14
C LEU A 106 17.60 -10.78 2.47
N LEU A 107 17.54 -10.53 1.16
CA LEU A 107 18.63 -9.90 0.42
C LEU A 107 18.97 -8.50 0.96
N TRP A 108 17.97 -7.66 1.23
CA TRP A 108 18.20 -6.33 1.79
C TRP A 108 18.79 -6.40 3.20
N GLY A 109 18.36 -7.38 4.01
CA GLY A 109 18.98 -7.64 5.32
C GLY A 109 20.46 -8.03 5.21
N ILE A 110 20.80 -8.91 4.27
CA ILE A 110 22.20 -9.30 4.02
C ILE A 110 23.04 -8.08 3.59
N ILE A 111 22.56 -7.29 2.64
CA ILE A 111 23.27 -6.09 2.16
C ILE A 111 23.45 -5.08 3.30
N ALA A 112 22.41 -4.88 4.12
CA ALA A 112 22.48 -4.04 5.32
C ALA A 112 23.54 -4.54 6.32
N SER A 113 23.58 -5.84 6.59
CA SER A 113 24.56 -6.46 7.49
C SER A 113 25.99 -6.28 7.00
N PHE A 114 26.24 -6.43 5.69
CA PHE A 114 27.57 -6.14 5.12
C PHE A 114 27.93 -4.66 5.20
N ALA A 115 27.01 -3.76 4.85
CA ALA A 115 27.24 -2.32 4.94
C ALA A 115 27.60 -1.89 6.37
N HIS A 116 26.88 -2.41 7.37
CA HIS A 116 27.20 -2.16 8.77
C HIS A 116 28.53 -2.79 9.19
N SER A 117 28.81 -4.02 8.76
CA SER A 117 30.05 -4.71 9.16
C SER A 117 31.30 -3.98 8.68
N ILE A 118 31.31 -3.49 7.45
CA ILE A 118 32.42 -2.72 6.87
C ILE A 118 32.69 -1.46 7.71
N TYR A 119 31.62 -0.76 8.10
CA TYR A 119 31.74 0.43 8.94
C TYR A 119 32.18 0.08 10.37
N ALA A 120 31.59 -0.95 10.98
CA ALA A 120 31.89 -1.30 12.36
C ALA A 120 33.35 -1.69 12.55
N ILE A 121 33.96 -2.39 11.57
CA ILE A 121 35.40 -2.66 11.59
C ILE A 121 36.22 -1.37 11.49
N SER A 122 35.86 -0.46 10.58
CA SER A 122 36.63 0.78 10.37
C SER A 122 36.59 1.73 11.57
N THR A 123 35.58 1.62 12.43
CA THR A 123 35.44 2.38 13.67
C THR A 123 35.84 1.60 14.94
N GLY A 124 36.46 0.42 14.81
CA GLY A 124 36.94 -0.37 15.94
C GLY A 124 35.86 -1.07 16.78
N SER A 125 34.65 -1.21 16.25
CA SER A 125 33.50 -1.91 16.87
C SER A 125 33.23 -3.28 16.23
N GLY A 126 34.24 -3.89 15.61
CA GLY A 126 34.11 -5.10 14.80
C GLY A 126 33.67 -6.37 15.55
N ASP A 127 33.78 -6.38 16.88
CA ASP A 127 33.39 -7.50 17.74
C ASP A 127 31.98 -7.33 18.35
N VAL A 128 31.35 -6.17 18.15
CA VAL A 128 30.01 -5.91 18.68
C VAL A 128 28.98 -6.57 17.75
N PRO A 129 28.17 -7.55 18.22
CA PRO A 129 27.17 -8.18 17.36
C PRO A 129 26.06 -7.20 17.00
N ALA A 130 25.71 -7.14 15.71
CA ALA A 130 24.54 -6.42 15.23
C ALA A 130 23.34 -7.37 15.15
N ILE A 131 22.19 -6.93 15.66
CA ILE A 131 20.92 -7.67 15.64
C ILE A 131 19.78 -6.74 15.25
N GLY A 132 18.72 -7.30 14.67
CA GLY A 132 17.48 -6.60 14.36
C GLY A 132 17.05 -6.73 12.90
N ALA A 133 15.73 -6.76 12.71
CA ALA A 133 15.07 -6.76 11.40
C ALA A 133 15.23 -5.44 10.62
N SER A 134 15.72 -4.39 11.30
CA SER A 134 15.66 -3.00 10.84
C SER A 134 16.41 -2.75 9.52
N GLY A 135 17.49 -3.47 9.25
CA GLY A 135 18.21 -3.39 7.97
C GLY A 135 17.35 -3.82 6.78
N ALA A 136 16.66 -4.95 6.89
CA ALA A 136 15.74 -5.43 5.86
C ALA A 136 14.50 -4.52 5.72
N ILE A 137 13.94 -4.07 6.85
CA ILE A 137 12.83 -3.11 6.88
C ILE A 137 13.23 -1.78 6.22
N SER A 138 14.49 -1.37 6.35
CA SER A 138 15.01 -0.19 5.65
C SER A 138 14.98 -0.40 4.14
N GLY A 139 15.26 -1.61 3.65
CA GLY A 139 15.05 -1.99 2.26
C GLY A 139 13.59 -1.93 1.83
N VAL A 140 12.66 -2.36 2.69
CA VAL A 140 11.21 -2.21 2.46
C VAL A 140 10.87 -0.73 2.28
N LEU A 141 11.32 0.16 3.18
CA LEU A 141 11.11 1.61 3.09
C LEU A 141 11.70 2.22 1.82
N GLY A 142 12.91 1.80 1.45
CA GLY A 142 13.57 2.27 0.23
C GLY A 142 12.80 1.90 -1.04
N ALA A 143 12.33 0.65 -1.12
CA ALA A 143 11.50 0.22 -2.23
C ALA A 143 10.11 0.89 -2.21
N TYR A 144 9.51 1.06 -1.02
CA TYR A 144 8.24 1.73 -0.81
C TYR A 144 8.25 3.14 -1.38
N LEU A 145 9.28 3.93 -1.06
CA LEU A 145 9.44 5.31 -1.54
C LEU A 145 9.34 5.41 -3.06
N ILE A 146 9.91 4.44 -3.78
CA ILE A 146 9.94 4.43 -5.24
C ILE A 146 8.61 3.98 -5.83
N PHE A 147 7.95 2.97 -5.25
CA PHE A 147 6.68 2.46 -5.80
C PHE A 147 5.46 3.29 -5.41
N PHE A 148 5.46 3.87 -4.20
CA PHE A 148 4.30 4.53 -3.60
C PHE A 148 4.63 5.97 -3.11
N PRO A 149 5.27 6.84 -3.92
CA PRO A 149 5.74 8.15 -3.47
C PRO A 149 4.61 9.08 -2.97
N HIS A 150 3.40 8.91 -3.53
CA HIS A 150 2.24 9.74 -3.21
C HIS A 150 1.30 9.12 -2.16
N ALA A 151 1.59 7.89 -1.68
CA ALA A 151 0.80 7.27 -0.61
C ALA A 151 0.88 8.13 0.65
N LYS A 152 -0.26 8.33 1.32
CA LYS A 152 -0.36 9.14 2.53
C LYS A 152 -0.24 8.23 3.74
N ILE A 153 0.85 8.42 4.49
CA ILE A 153 1.11 7.73 5.74
C ILE A 153 0.37 8.46 6.86
N HIS A 154 -0.60 7.79 7.45
CA HIS A 154 -1.32 8.28 8.63
C HIS A 154 -0.37 8.19 9.82
N THR A 155 0.02 9.35 10.33
CA THR A 155 1.10 9.50 11.31
C THR A 155 0.59 10.21 12.55
N ILE A 156 0.78 9.60 13.72
CA ILE A 156 0.61 10.26 15.02
C ILE A 156 1.81 11.17 15.26
N ILE A 157 1.52 12.43 15.54
CA ILE A 157 2.51 13.39 16.03
C ILE A 157 2.20 13.69 17.50
N PHE A 158 3.17 13.37 18.34
CA PHE A 158 3.20 13.76 19.74
C PHE A 158 3.94 15.10 19.83
N ALA A 159 3.19 16.20 19.73
CA ALA A 159 3.70 17.57 19.95
C ALA A 159 2.98 18.16 21.18
N PHE A 160 2.62 19.46 21.17
CA PHE A 160 1.81 20.09 22.22
C PHE A 160 0.43 19.43 22.44
N PHE A 161 -0.06 18.68 21.44
CA PHE A 161 -1.24 17.83 21.49
C PHE A 161 -1.00 16.56 20.65
N ILE A 162 -1.73 15.48 20.95
CA ILE A 162 -1.71 14.24 20.17
C ILE A 162 -2.66 14.43 18.99
N THR A 163 -2.11 14.44 17.77
CA THR A 163 -2.92 14.55 16.54
C THR A 163 -2.44 13.56 15.49
N THR A 164 -3.33 13.24 14.53
CA THR A 164 -3.02 12.40 13.39
C THR A 164 -2.96 13.25 12.13
N VAL A 165 -1.84 13.20 11.43
CA VAL A 165 -1.64 13.91 10.16
C VAL A 165 -1.38 12.91 9.03
N ARG A 166 -1.72 13.30 7.81
CA ARG A 166 -1.47 12.50 6.61
C ARG A 166 -0.26 13.06 5.90
N ILE A 167 0.82 12.30 5.85
CA ILE A 167 2.11 12.75 5.31
C ILE A 167 2.42 11.92 4.08
N PRO A 168 2.67 12.52 2.90
CA PRO A 168 3.06 11.75 1.74
C PRO A 168 4.35 10.97 2.03
N ALA A 169 4.46 9.75 1.52
CA ALA A 169 5.65 8.91 1.67
C ALA A 169 6.92 9.62 1.18
N LEU A 170 6.81 10.43 0.13
CA LEU A 170 7.87 11.29 -0.40
C LEU A 170 8.40 12.34 0.60
N ALA A 171 7.65 12.68 1.65
CA ALA A 171 8.13 13.53 2.73
C ALA A 171 8.58 12.70 3.95
N TYR A 172 7.76 11.75 4.38
CA TYR A 172 8.00 10.97 5.59
C TYR A 172 9.28 10.12 5.52
N ILE A 173 9.45 9.38 4.43
CA ILE A 173 10.55 8.41 4.30
C ILE A 173 11.89 9.12 4.11
N PRO A 174 12.03 10.15 3.23
CA PRO A 174 13.26 10.91 3.15
C PRO A 174 13.64 11.63 4.44
N PHE A 175 12.66 12.17 5.18
CA PHE A 175 12.91 12.72 6.51
C PHE A 175 13.52 11.67 7.45
N TRP A 176 12.91 10.48 7.54
CA TRP A 176 13.43 9.39 8.36
C TRP A 176 14.85 8.97 7.92
N PHE A 177 15.12 8.89 6.61
CA PHE A 177 16.43 8.52 6.06
C PHE A 177 17.51 9.57 6.35
N ILE A 178 17.19 10.86 6.22
CA ILE A 178 18.09 11.97 6.58
C ILE A 178 18.47 11.88 8.07
N MET A 179 17.52 11.55 8.95
CA MET A 179 17.83 11.31 10.36
C MET A 179 18.82 10.15 10.55
N GLN A 180 18.73 9.07 9.76
CA GLN A 180 19.72 7.98 9.82
C GLN A 180 21.12 8.47 9.44
N LEU A 181 21.23 9.32 8.41
CA LEU A 181 22.50 9.90 7.99
C LEU A 181 23.10 10.81 9.07
N ILE A 182 22.28 11.70 9.65
CA ILE A 182 22.73 12.59 10.72
C ILE A 182 23.23 11.77 11.92
N PHE A 183 22.47 10.77 12.35
CA PHE A 183 22.87 9.92 13.48
C PHE A 183 24.10 9.05 13.19
N ALA A 184 24.28 8.60 11.96
CA ALA A 184 25.52 7.94 11.56
C ALA A 184 26.75 8.85 11.66
N LEU A 185 26.59 10.16 11.43
CA LEU A 185 27.68 11.15 11.46
C LEU A 185 28.03 11.62 12.87
N ILE A 186 27.03 11.85 13.73
CA ILE A 186 27.24 12.39 15.09
C ILE A 186 27.55 11.30 16.13
N GLY A 187 27.48 10.03 15.74
CA GLY A 187 27.85 8.87 16.55
C GLY A 187 26.69 7.91 16.82
N GLN A 188 26.99 6.62 16.92
CA GLN A 188 26.02 5.55 17.18
C GLN A 188 25.51 5.59 18.64
N SER A 189 24.68 6.58 18.95
CA SER A 189 23.98 6.67 20.23
C SER A 189 22.86 5.62 20.30
N GLY A 190 22.72 4.98 21.46
CA GLY A 190 21.60 4.06 21.75
C GLY A 190 21.71 2.66 21.14
N GLY A 191 22.88 2.25 20.62
CA GLY A 191 23.08 0.89 20.09
C GLY A 191 22.38 0.61 18.76
N VAL A 192 22.11 1.65 17.97
CA VAL A 192 21.42 1.56 16.67
C VAL A 192 22.43 1.50 15.53
N ALA A 193 22.32 0.46 14.69
CA ALA A 193 23.16 0.24 13.53
C ALA A 193 22.75 1.11 12.32
N TYR A 194 22.95 2.44 12.40
CA TYR A 194 22.52 3.38 11.35
C TYR A 194 23.02 3.04 9.93
N LEU A 195 24.23 2.48 9.80
CA LEU A 195 24.76 2.06 8.49
C LEU A 195 24.05 0.82 7.92
N ALA A 196 23.48 -0.04 8.78
CA ALA A 196 22.60 -1.11 8.32
C ALA A 196 21.35 -0.51 7.68
N HIS A 197 20.76 0.52 8.29
CA HIS A 197 19.59 1.20 7.75
C HIS A 197 19.90 1.86 6.41
N ILE A 198 21.04 2.55 6.32
CA ILE A 198 21.46 3.21 5.08
C ILE A 198 21.69 2.19 3.97
N GLY A 199 22.45 1.12 4.25
CA GLY A 199 22.73 0.06 3.28
C GLY A 199 21.47 -0.64 2.80
N GLY A 200 20.59 -1.04 3.72
CA GLY A 200 19.31 -1.66 3.38
C GLY A 200 18.43 -0.75 2.55
N PHE A 201 18.29 0.52 2.95
CA PHE A 201 17.49 1.51 2.22
C PHE A 201 17.96 1.71 0.78
N LEU A 202 19.26 1.92 0.58
CA LEU A 202 19.83 2.08 -0.77
C LEU A 202 19.66 0.81 -1.61
N ALA A 203 19.77 -0.38 -1.01
CA ALA A 203 19.49 -1.63 -1.70
C ALA A 203 18.02 -1.74 -2.15
N GLY A 204 17.08 -1.33 -1.30
CA GLY A 204 15.65 -1.26 -1.61
C GLY A 204 15.34 -0.30 -2.75
N VAL A 205 15.88 0.93 -2.68
CA VAL A 205 15.76 1.95 -3.74
C VAL A 205 16.32 1.41 -5.06
N GLY A 206 17.54 0.85 -5.03
CA GLY A 206 18.18 0.28 -6.21
C GLY A 206 17.37 -0.87 -6.82
N THR A 207 16.84 -1.76 -5.98
CA THR A 207 15.97 -2.86 -6.41
C THR A 207 14.70 -2.33 -7.08
N ALA A 208 14.06 -1.31 -6.52
CA ALA A 208 12.83 -0.76 -7.07
C ALA A 208 13.06 -0.04 -8.42
N TYR A 209 14.15 0.72 -8.57
CA TYR A 209 14.53 1.30 -9.86
C TYR A 209 14.87 0.22 -10.90
N PHE A 210 15.67 -0.78 -10.51
CA PHE A 210 15.97 -1.92 -11.35
C PHE A 210 14.69 -2.59 -11.84
N TRP A 211 13.74 -2.82 -10.93
CA TRP A 211 12.46 -3.44 -11.27
C TRP A 211 11.64 -2.59 -12.26
N LYS A 212 11.52 -1.27 -12.05
CA LYS A 212 10.80 -0.38 -12.96
C LYS A 212 11.45 -0.31 -14.35
N PHE A 213 12.77 -0.33 -14.41
CA PHE A 213 13.51 -0.31 -15.67
C PHE A 213 13.35 -1.64 -16.43
N PHE A 214 13.61 -2.75 -15.77
CA PHE A 214 13.62 -4.07 -16.38
C PHE A 214 12.23 -4.71 -16.54
N SER A 215 11.20 -4.24 -15.82
CA SER A 215 9.82 -4.69 -16.06
C SER A 215 9.36 -4.39 -17.48
N HIS A 216 9.95 -3.40 -18.16
CA HIS A 216 9.65 -3.12 -19.57
C HIS A 216 10.38 -4.06 -20.54
N ILE A 217 11.44 -4.75 -20.08
CA ILE A 217 12.30 -5.63 -20.89
C ILE A 217 11.87 -7.10 -20.74
N PHE A 218 11.56 -7.53 -19.51
CA PHE A 218 11.14 -8.91 -19.24
C PHE A 218 9.64 -9.16 -19.45
N ASN A 219 8.83 -8.09 -19.46
CA ASN A 219 7.51 -8.17 -20.04
C ASN A 219 7.67 -8.06 -21.56
N GLY A 220 7.95 -9.19 -22.22
CA GLY A 220 7.72 -9.30 -23.67
C GLY A 220 6.30 -8.86 -24.03
N PRO A 221 5.98 -8.61 -25.32
CA PRO A 221 4.63 -8.19 -25.71
C PRO A 221 3.65 -9.13 -25.05
N SER A 222 2.78 -8.59 -24.20
CA SER A 222 1.88 -9.36 -23.36
C SER A 222 1.03 -10.26 -24.26
N VAL A 223 1.43 -11.52 -24.43
CA VAL A 223 0.55 -12.56 -24.95
C VAL A 223 -0.44 -12.79 -23.83
N VAL A 224 -1.56 -12.07 -23.92
CA VAL A 224 -2.71 -12.23 -23.04
C VAL A 224 -3.20 -13.67 -23.22
N ASN A 225 -2.71 -14.57 -22.37
CA ASN A 225 -3.29 -15.90 -22.23
C ASN A 225 -4.65 -15.72 -21.54
N SER A 226 -5.69 -15.68 -22.37
CA SER A 226 -7.10 -15.49 -22.01
C SER A 226 -7.73 -16.75 -21.42
N LYS A 227 -7.13 -17.28 -20.33
CA LYS A 227 -7.80 -18.29 -19.51
C LYS A 227 -7.79 -17.87 -18.04
N ILE A 228 -8.74 -16.98 -17.75
CA ILE A 228 -9.56 -16.91 -16.53
C ILE A 228 -8.78 -17.04 -15.21
N ASP A 229 -8.46 -15.90 -14.61
CA ASP A 229 -8.82 -15.65 -13.21
C ASP A 229 -9.53 -14.29 -13.12
N LYS A 230 -10.74 -14.33 -12.55
CA LYS A 230 -11.70 -13.22 -12.52
C LYS A 230 -11.25 -12.13 -11.55
N MET A 231 -10.70 -11.04 -12.09
CA MET A 231 -10.93 -9.68 -11.59
C MET A 231 -10.88 -8.76 -12.81
N SER A 232 -12.02 -8.17 -13.14
CA SER A 232 -12.26 -7.42 -14.38
C SER A 232 -11.31 -6.22 -14.49
N GLN A 233 -10.25 -6.39 -15.28
CA GLN A 233 -9.46 -5.29 -15.79
C GLN A 233 -10.39 -4.33 -16.54
N TYR A 234 -10.44 -3.08 -16.08
CA TYR A 234 -11.06 -1.99 -16.79
C TYR A 234 -10.22 -1.73 -18.06
N GLN A 235 -10.62 -2.31 -19.18
CA GLN A 235 -10.17 -1.84 -20.48
C GLN A 235 -10.89 -0.51 -20.75
N PRO A 236 -10.17 0.60 -21.02
CA PRO A 236 -10.82 1.74 -21.65
C PRO A 236 -11.35 1.21 -22.98
N LEU A 237 -12.67 1.28 -23.13
CA LEU A 237 -13.33 0.79 -24.32
C LEU A 237 -12.70 1.48 -25.52
N LYS A 238 -12.10 0.66 -26.40
CA LYS A 238 -11.93 1.03 -27.80
C LYS A 238 -13.25 1.63 -28.27
N ASN A 239 -13.17 2.65 -29.11
CA ASN A 239 -14.30 3.36 -29.74
C ASN A 239 -15.17 2.48 -30.66
N ASP A 240 -15.22 1.18 -30.40
CA ASP A 240 -16.09 0.20 -31.04
C ASP A 240 -16.99 -0.38 -29.93
N LEU A 241 -17.99 0.39 -29.50
CA LEU A 241 -19.08 -0.18 -28.71
C LEU A 241 -20.40 -0.13 -29.47
N PRO A 242 -21.11 -1.26 -29.53
CA PRO A 242 -22.39 -1.38 -30.17
C PRO A 242 -23.43 -0.57 -29.40
N ASP A 243 -24.47 -0.18 -30.14
CA ASP A 243 -25.69 0.52 -29.76
C ASP A 243 -26.46 -0.27 -28.66
N THR A 244 -25.86 -0.39 -27.48
CA THR A 244 -26.43 -1.12 -26.35
C THR A 244 -27.22 -0.14 -25.52
N ASP A 245 -28.48 -0.08 -25.90
CA ASP A 245 -29.62 0.44 -25.16
C ASP A 245 -29.68 -0.23 -23.78
N VAL A 246 -28.94 0.30 -22.81
CA VAL A 246 -29.04 -0.15 -21.42
C VAL A 246 -30.37 0.38 -20.91
N SER A 247 -31.32 -0.53 -20.68
CA SER A 247 -32.65 -0.20 -20.19
C SER A 247 -32.57 0.60 -18.89
N PRO A 248 -33.34 1.69 -18.73
CA PRO A 248 -33.31 2.51 -17.53
C PRO A 248 -33.78 1.71 -16.31
N GLU A 249 -33.15 1.94 -15.16
CA GLU A 249 -33.55 1.37 -13.88
C GLU A 249 -34.48 2.36 -13.15
N ILE A 250 -35.64 1.87 -12.68
CA ILE A 250 -36.64 2.69 -11.97
C ILE A 250 -36.69 2.22 -10.52
N ILE A 251 -36.39 3.10 -9.58
CA ILE A 251 -36.45 2.86 -8.14
C ILE A 251 -37.64 3.62 -7.57
N ILE A 252 -38.60 2.91 -6.99
CA ILE A 252 -39.79 3.50 -6.38
C ILE A 252 -39.56 3.67 -4.87
N GLY A 253 -39.68 4.90 -4.39
CA GLY A 253 -39.60 5.26 -2.98
C GLY A 253 -40.93 5.75 -2.43
N ASN A 254 -40.98 6.02 -1.12
CA ASN A 254 -42.16 6.60 -0.49
C ASN A 254 -42.30 8.08 -0.89
N GLY A 255 -43.19 8.39 -1.84
CA GLY A 255 -43.41 9.75 -2.32
C GLY A 255 -42.60 10.16 -3.56
N PHE A 256 -41.75 9.28 -4.11
CA PHE A 256 -40.91 9.61 -5.28
C PHE A 256 -40.54 8.39 -6.12
N MET A 257 -40.08 8.63 -7.34
CA MET A 257 -39.43 7.66 -8.21
C MET A 257 -38.10 8.21 -8.74
N ASP A 258 -37.03 7.42 -8.62
CA ASP A 258 -35.72 7.72 -9.19
C ASP A 258 -35.52 6.89 -10.47
N ILE A 259 -35.29 7.56 -11.61
CA ILE A 259 -34.94 6.95 -12.89
C ILE A 259 -33.44 7.08 -13.08
N ILE A 260 -32.77 5.95 -13.28
CA ILE A 260 -31.33 5.85 -13.45
C ILE A 260 -31.03 5.39 -14.87
N ILE A 261 -30.31 6.24 -15.61
CA ILE A 261 -29.87 5.96 -16.98
C ILE A 261 -28.35 5.90 -16.97
N GLN A 262 -27.80 4.74 -17.35
CA GLN A 262 -26.36 4.60 -17.52
C GLN A 262 -25.97 5.02 -18.94
N ALA A 263 -25.30 6.16 -19.04
CA ALA A 263 -24.84 6.70 -20.31
C ALA A 263 -23.33 6.97 -20.24
N ARG A 264 -22.56 5.98 -20.70
CA ARG A 264 -21.10 6.01 -20.68
C ARG A 264 -20.59 7.14 -21.58
N GLY A 265 -19.71 7.99 -21.04
CA GLY A 265 -19.11 9.12 -21.76
C GLY A 265 -19.74 10.49 -21.48
N ILE A 266 -20.74 10.56 -20.60
CA ILE A 266 -21.33 11.84 -20.15
C ILE A 266 -20.49 12.45 -19.02
N HIS A 267 -20.16 13.73 -19.17
CA HIS A 267 -19.50 14.56 -18.17
C HIS A 267 -20.53 15.29 -17.27
N MET A 268 -20.08 15.79 -16.11
CA MET A 268 -20.96 16.44 -15.12
C MET A 268 -21.67 17.70 -15.66
N ASP A 269 -21.11 18.32 -16.69
CA ASP A 269 -21.57 19.54 -17.36
C ASP A 269 -22.42 19.26 -18.61
N ALA A 270 -22.81 18.00 -18.84
CA ALA A 270 -23.63 17.63 -19.98
C ALA A 270 -25.01 18.29 -19.96
N ASN A 271 -25.46 18.74 -21.13
CA ASN A 271 -26.73 19.40 -21.33
C ASN A 271 -27.84 18.37 -21.58
N ILE A 272 -28.56 18.05 -20.49
CA ILE A 272 -29.65 17.08 -20.49
C ILE A 272 -30.98 17.81 -20.40
N GLN A 273 -31.87 17.56 -21.36
CA GLN A 273 -33.24 18.04 -21.35
C GLN A 273 -34.18 16.89 -20.99
N THR A 274 -35.08 17.13 -20.03
CA THR A 274 -36.02 16.12 -19.55
C THR A 274 -37.44 16.65 -19.55
N GLU A 275 -38.38 15.88 -20.08
CA GLU A 275 -39.81 16.23 -20.10
C GLU A 275 -40.63 14.99 -19.73
N PHE A 276 -41.61 15.16 -18.84
CA PHE A 276 -42.50 14.07 -18.42
C PHE A 276 -43.95 14.38 -18.82
N ASP A 277 -44.54 13.50 -19.62
CA ASP A 277 -45.94 13.60 -20.03
C ASP A 277 -46.81 12.68 -19.15
N ASN A 278 -47.61 13.30 -18.28
CA ASN A 278 -48.53 12.59 -17.38
C ASN A 278 -49.68 11.89 -18.12
N SER A 279 -50.03 12.30 -19.35
CA SER A 279 -51.13 11.68 -20.12
C SER A 279 -50.72 10.35 -20.74
N THR A 280 -49.47 10.24 -21.18
CA THR A 280 -48.90 9.03 -21.78
C THR A 280 -48.03 8.23 -20.81
N ASN A 281 -47.68 8.81 -19.65
CA ASN A 281 -46.71 8.30 -18.67
C ASN A 281 -45.33 8.03 -19.29
N ILE A 282 -44.89 8.90 -20.18
CA ILE A 282 -43.59 8.79 -20.85
C ILE A 282 -42.66 9.91 -20.35
N LEU A 283 -41.47 9.50 -19.91
CA LEU A 283 -40.35 10.40 -19.62
C LEU A 283 -39.43 10.45 -20.84
N SER A 284 -39.31 11.63 -21.44
CA SER A 284 -38.38 11.93 -22.52
C SER A 284 -37.09 12.52 -21.95
N VAL A 285 -35.95 11.93 -22.30
CA VAL A 285 -34.61 12.37 -21.86
C VAL A 285 -33.73 12.56 -23.09
N GLN A 286 -33.41 13.81 -23.40
CA GLN A 286 -32.55 14.16 -24.52
C GLN A 286 -31.15 14.53 -24.02
N ILE A 287 -30.14 13.89 -24.60
CA ILE A 287 -28.73 14.09 -24.28
C ILE A 287 -28.07 14.74 -25.50
N SER A 288 -27.73 16.02 -25.36
CA SER A 288 -27.28 16.86 -26.49
C SER A 288 -25.97 16.36 -27.10
N GLU A 289 -25.06 15.86 -26.27
CA GLU A 289 -23.70 15.43 -26.64
C GLU A 289 -23.70 14.22 -27.58
N PHE A 290 -24.72 13.37 -27.49
CA PHE A 290 -24.87 12.16 -28.29
C PHE A 290 -26.02 12.24 -29.29
N ASN A 291 -26.75 13.37 -29.32
CA ASN A 291 -27.99 13.54 -30.08
C ASN A 291 -28.95 12.34 -29.91
N LYS A 292 -29.04 11.80 -28.69
CA LYS A 292 -29.82 10.61 -28.36
C LYS A 292 -30.96 10.99 -27.42
N THR A 293 -32.15 10.50 -27.75
CA THR A 293 -33.37 10.70 -26.94
C THR A 293 -33.84 9.35 -26.43
N TYR A 294 -34.06 9.25 -25.12
CA TYR A 294 -34.65 8.09 -24.47
C TYR A 294 -36.11 8.39 -24.16
N SER A 295 -37.01 7.50 -24.57
CA SER A 295 -38.43 7.54 -24.21
C SER A 295 -38.71 6.40 -23.24
N ILE A 296 -38.92 6.75 -21.98
CA ILE A 296 -38.97 5.79 -20.87
C ILE A 296 -40.40 5.72 -20.34
N PRO A 297 -41.09 4.58 -20.50
CA PRO A 297 -42.41 4.41 -19.90
C PRO A 297 -42.28 4.30 -18.37
N ILE A 298 -42.99 5.17 -17.65
CA ILE A 298 -43.00 5.22 -16.20
C ILE A 298 -44.25 4.50 -15.68
N PRO A 299 -44.12 3.54 -14.74
CA PRO A 299 -45.27 2.88 -14.16
C PRO A 299 -46.12 3.90 -13.38
N ASN A 300 -47.38 4.10 -13.81
CA ASN A 300 -48.31 4.97 -13.10
C ASN A 300 -48.90 4.24 -11.89
N ILE A 301 -48.46 4.63 -10.70
CA ILE A 301 -48.94 4.09 -9.45
C ILE A 301 -50.03 5.05 -8.91
N ASN A 302 -51.26 4.55 -8.84
CA ASN A 302 -52.44 5.21 -8.27
C ASN A 302 -52.97 6.46 -9.02
N ASN A 303 -52.73 6.60 -10.33
CA ASN A 303 -53.15 7.77 -11.13
C ASN A 303 -52.64 9.11 -10.57
N SER A 304 -51.50 9.07 -9.88
CA SER A 304 -50.90 10.23 -9.25
C SER A 304 -50.20 11.10 -10.30
N VAL A 305 -50.32 12.43 -10.19
CA VAL A 305 -49.57 13.37 -11.03
C VAL A 305 -48.12 13.39 -10.56
N LEU A 306 -47.17 13.27 -11.50
CA LEU A 306 -45.74 13.27 -11.21
C LEU A 306 -45.09 14.53 -11.79
N LYS A 307 -44.12 15.07 -11.05
CA LYS A 307 -43.30 16.21 -11.46
C LYS A 307 -41.83 15.90 -11.33
N ILE A 308 -41.04 16.32 -12.32
CA ILE A 308 -39.57 16.26 -12.25
C ILE A 308 -39.10 17.22 -11.16
N SER A 309 -38.50 16.69 -10.09
CA SER A 309 -37.97 17.50 -8.97
C SER A 309 -36.47 17.77 -9.11
N SER A 310 -35.71 16.85 -9.71
CA SER A 310 -34.28 17.06 -9.96
C SER A 310 -33.73 16.17 -11.08
N VAL A 311 -32.67 16.66 -11.73
CA VAL A 311 -31.84 15.91 -12.69
C VAL A 311 -30.39 16.09 -12.26
N SER A 312 -29.65 14.98 -12.13
CA SER A 312 -28.25 15.01 -11.69
C SER A 312 -27.41 14.03 -12.50
N VAL A 313 -26.14 14.37 -12.68
CA VAL A 313 -25.18 13.56 -13.45
C VAL A 313 -23.97 13.26 -12.58
N LEU A 314 -23.64 11.98 -12.43
CA LEU A 314 -22.47 11.55 -11.67
C LEU A 314 -21.80 10.38 -12.38
N ASN A 315 -20.55 10.57 -12.82
CA ASN A 315 -19.70 9.51 -13.37
C ASN A 315 -20.38 8.65 -14.48
N GLY A 316 -21.03 9.28 -15.46
CA GLY A 316 -21.72 8.58 -16.55
C GLY A 316 -23.07 7.96 -16.18
N VAL A 317 -23.67 8.39 -15.06
CA VAL A 317 -25.02 8.02 -14.63
C VAL A 317 -25.87 9.28 -14.54
N ILE A 318 -27.01 9.28 -15.22
CA ILE A 318 -28.04 10.30 -15.10
C ILE A 318 -29.07 9.78 -14.12
N LYS A 319 -29.37 10.59 -13.10
CA LYS A 319 -30.43 10.33 -12.13
C LYS A 319 -31.49 11.43 -12.25
N ILE A 320 -32.72 11.03 -12.58
CA ILE A 320 -33.89 11.90 -12.67
C ILE A 320 -34.84 11.51 -11.56
N ARG A 321 -35.25 12.48 -10.74
CA ARG A 321 -36.24 12.26 -9.68
C ARG A 321 -37.60 12.81 -10.11
N LEU A 322 -38.61 11.96 -10.03
CA LEU A 322 -40.02 12.33 -10.08
C LEU A 322 -40.59 12.29 -8.66
N GLU A 323 -41.37 13.29 -8.29
CA GLU A 323 -42.11 13.32 -7.03
C GLU A 323 -43.61 13.32 -7.32
N TYR A 324 -44.38 12.64 -6.47
CA TYR A 324 -45.83 12.69 -6.55
C TYR A 324 -46.30 14.06 -6.08
N GLU A 325 -47.14 14.70 -6.89
CA GLU A 325 -47.82 15.92 -6.51
C GLU A 325 -48.86 15.58 -5.43
N GLN A 326 -48.80 16.28 -4.29
CA GLN A 326 -49.76 16.14 -3.20
C GLN A 326 -51.07 16.88 -3.51
#